data_AF-A0A971P4H6-F1
#
_entry.id   AF-A0A971P4H6-F1
#
_cell.length_a   1.000
_cell.length_b   1.000
_cell.length_c   1.000
_cell.angle_alpha   90.00
_cell.angle_beta   90.00
_cell.angle_gamma   90.00
#
_symmetry.space_group_name_H-M   'P 1'
#
loop_
_entity.id
_entity.type
_entity.pdbx_description
1 polymer ?
#
loop_
_entity_poly.entity_id
_entity_poly.type
_entity_poly.pdbx_seq_one_letter_code
_entity_poly.pdbx_strand_id
1 'polypeptide(L)'
;MFNNKHKKYISIAIFVLLFVGMIYAVKVYLNRLDCSLRLQSLCSLMLVYHNEYNELPNHERWYDLLICEFALQDDFFKCPSCQKKGKIGTYFINKHLNSKWDGPGDLVFLFEGEFGWNQYGDANDILPLHSGGSHVLFLNGNVEFIKQEDFDKLIWTSSSNKTVDNETTGINIKGQSQ
;
A
#
# COMPACT_ATOMS: atom_id res chain seq x y z
N MET A 1 -48.63 22.75 22.39
CA MET A 1 -48.81 21.30 22.12
C MET A 1 -48.18 20.97 20.78
N PHE A 2 -47.01 20.31 20.74
CA PHE A 2 -46.42 19.84 19.48
C PHE A 2 -47.25 18.67 18.94
N ASN A 3 -47.69 18.76 17.67
CA ASN A 3 -48.52 17.76 17.01
C ASN A 3 -47.77 16.40 16.93
N ASN A 4 -48.43 15.31 17.35
CA ASN A 4 -47.87 13.94 17.34
C ASN A 4 -47.34 13.49 15.97
N LYS A 5 -47.83 14.10 14.87
CA LYS A 5 -47.29 13.86 13.53
C LYS A 5 -45.82 14.29 13.40
N HIS A 6 -45.41 15.44 13.95
CA HIS A 6 -44.02 15.92 13.85
C HIS A 6 -43.04 15.01 14.59
N LYS A 7 -43.42 14.46 15.75
CA LYS A 7 -42.59 13.51 16.50
C LYS A 7 -42.29 12.24 15.70
N LYS A 8 -43.27 11.72 14.96
CA LYS A 8 -43.07 10.55 14.09
C LYS A 8 -42.09 10.83 12.95
N TYR A 9 -42.21 11.97 12.28
CA TYR A 9 -41.28 12.34 11.20
C TYR A 9 -39.85 12.52 11.70
N ILE A 10 -39.66 13.16 12.86
CA ILE A 10 -38.33 13.31 13.47
C ILE A 10 -37.72 11.94 13.78
N SER A 11 -38.49 11.02 14.39
CA SER A 11 -38.00 9.67 14.70
C SER A 11 -37.59 8.89 13.45
N ILE A 12 -38.38 8.97 12.37
CA ILE A 12 -38.06 8.31 11.09
C ILE A 12 -36.79 8.92 10.49
N ALA A 13 -36.68 10.26 10.47
CA ALA A 13 -35.51 10.94 9.93
C ALA A 13 -34.22 10.55 10.67
N ILE A 14 -34.25 10.48 12.01
CA ILE A 14 -33.11 10.03 12.81
C ILE A 14 -32.72 8.59 12.46
N PHE A 15 -33.70 7.68 12.36
CA PHE A 15 -33.42 6.29 12.02
C PHE A 15 -32.79 6.16 10.63
N VAL A 16 -33.30 6.90 9.64
CA VAL A 16 -32.73 6.92 8.28
C VAL A 16 -31.28 7.43 8.30
N LEU A 17 -30.99 8.51 9.03
CA LEU A 17 -29.63 9.06 9.13
C LEU A 17 -28.65 8.07 9.76
N LEU A 18 -29.05 7.41 10.84
CA LEU A 18 -28.23 6.39 11.49
C LEU A 18 -27.97 5.21 10.57
N PHE A 19 -29.01 4.75 9.85
CA PHE A 19 -28.89 3.64 8.92
C PHE A 19 -27.97 3.96 7.73
N VAL A 20 -28.08 5.16 7.15
CA VAL A 20 -27.16 5.63 6.09
C VAL A 20 -25.73 5.72 6.60
N GLY A 21 -25.51 6.25 7.81
CA GLY A 21 -24.19 6.30 8.44
C GLY A 21 -23.58 4.91 8.64
N MET A 22 -24.37 3.94 9.06
CA MET A 22 -23.96 2.54 9.21
C MET A 22 -23.57 1.92 7.85
N ILE A 23 -24.38 2.09 6.81
CA ILE A 23 -24.06 1.59 5.46
C ILE A 23 -22.74 2.18 4.96
N TYR A 24 -22.53 3.49 5.16
CA TYR A 24 -21.30 4.15 4.78
C TYR A 24 -20.08 3.55 5.49
N ALA A 25 -20.17 3.34 6.81
CA ALA A 25 -19.09 2.71 7.59
C ALA A 25 -18.79 1.28 7.12
N VAL A 26 -19.82 0.47 6.84
CA VAL A 26 -19.66 -0.88 6.30
C VAL A 26 -18.98 -0.84 4.93
N LYS A 27 -19.37 0.08 4.05
CA LYS A 27 -18.74 0.22 2.73
C LYS A 27 -17.25 0.57 2.84
N VAL A 28 -16.88 1.50 3.72
CA VAL A 28 -15.47 1.86 3.96
C VAL A 28 -14.67 0.65 4.45
N TYR A 29 -15.24 -0.15 5.36
CA TYR A 29 -14.61 -1.38 5.85
C TYR A 29 -14.44 -2.43 4.73
N LEU A 30 -15.49 -2.70 3.97
CA LEU A 30 -15.44 -3.68 2.87
C LEU A 30 -14.45 -3.29 1.78
N ASN A 31 -14.36 -2.00 1.44
CA ASN A 31 -13.37 -1.51 0.49
C ASN A 31 -11.93 -1.77 0.96
N ARG A 32 -11.66 -1.59 2.26
CA ARG A 32 -10.34 -1.87 2.83
C ARG A 32 -10.02 -3.36 2.77
N LEU A 33 -10.98 -4.20 3.15
CA LEU A 33 -10.82 -5.66 3.10
C LEU A 33 -10.56 -6.16 1.66
N ASP A 34 -11.34 -5.70 0.69
CA ASP A 34 -11.16 -6.08 -0.73
C ASP A 34 -9.81 -5.59 -1.26
N CYS A 35 -9.37 -4.38 -0.90
CA CYS A 35 -8.03 -3.90 -1.25
C CYS A 35 -6.92 -4.80 -0.69
N SER A 36 -6.99 -5.16 0.59
CA SER A 36 -6.03 -6.06 1.23
C SER A 36 -5.98 -7.43 0.55
N LEU A 37 -7.14 -8.03 0.23
CA LEU A 37 -7.22 -9.31 -0.46
C LEU A 37 -6.65 -9.25 -1.89
N ARG A 38 -6.84 -8.14 -2.60
CA ARG A 38 -6.26 -7.94 -3.94
C ARG A 38 -4.74 -7.85 -3.87
N LEU A 39 -4.17 -7.09 -2.93
CA LEU A 39 -2.72 -7.04 -2.73
C LEU A 39 -2.15 -8.41 -2.35
N GLN A 40 -2.83 -9.17 -1.50
CA GLN A 40 -2.42 -10.53 -1.14
C GLN A 40 -2.43 -11.47 -2.36
N SER A 41 -3.45 -11.34 -3.20
CA SER A 41 -3.57 -12.10 -4.43
C SER A 41 -2.48 -11.69 -5.44
N LEU A 42 -2.19 -10.40 -5.58
CA LEU A 42 -1.07 -9.90 -6.38
C LEU A 42 0.27 -10.43 -5.87
N CYS A 43 0.50 -10.46 -4.55
CA CYS A 43 1.69 -11.08 -3.97
C CYS A 43 1.85 -12.53 -4.42
N SER A 44 0.76 -13.30 -4.38
CA SER A 44 0.77 -14.71 -4.75
C SER A 44 1.09 -14.90 -6.24
N LEU A 45 0.49 -14.08 -7.10
CA LEU A 45 0.74 -14.09 -8.55
C LEU A 45 2.17 -13.68 -8.89
N MET A 46 2.70 -12.66 -8.21
CA MET A 46 4.10 -12.22 -8.35
C MET A 46 5.07 -13.31 -7.92
N LEU A 47 4.76 -14.05 -6.85
CA LEU A 47 5.59 -15.17 -6.39
C LEU A 47 5.57 -16.33 -7.38
N VAL A 48 4.40 -16.66 -7.96
CA VAL A 48 4.30 -17.67 -9.03
C VAL A 48 5.12 -17.22 -10.25
N TYR A 49 4.98 -15.96 -10.67
CA TYR A 49 5.79 -15.39 -11.76
C TYR A 49 7.29 -15.51 -11.46
N HIS A 50 7.71 -15.13 -10.24
CA HIS A 50 9.11 -15.24 -9.83
C HIS A 50 9.62 -16.69 -9.86
N ASN A 51 8.82 -17.65 -9.42
CA ASN A 51 9.22 -19.06 -9.44
C ASN A 51 9.39 -19.60 -10.87
N GLU A 52 8.57 -19.12 -11.82
CA GLU A 52 8.64 -19.55 -13.23
C GLU A 52 9.82 -18.90 -13.97
N TYR A 53 10.00 -17.59 -13.82
CA TYR A 53 10.99 -16.82 -14.59
C TYR A 53 12.28 -16.52 -13.84
N ASN A 54 12.35 -16.87 -12.55
CA ASN A 54 13.45 -16.53 -11.64
C ASN A 54 13.69 -15.01 -11.55
N GLU A 55 12.70 -14.17 -11.84
CA GLU A 55 12.78 -12.71 -11.75
C GLU A 55 11.41 -12.09 -11.44
N LEU A 56 11.41 -10.91 -10.85
CA LEU A 56 10.22 -10.08 -10.72
C LEU A 56 9.86 -9.47 -12.09
N PRO A 57 8.58 -9.24 -12.39
CA PRO A 57 8.19 -8.63 -13.64
C PRO A 57 8.74 -7.21 -13.75
N ASN A 58 9.08 -6.82 -14.98
CA ASN A 58 9.58 -5.49 -15.29
C ASN A 58 8.57 -4.40 -14.84
N HIS A 59 9.07 -3.39 -14.12
CA HIS A 59 8.27 -2.31 -13.55
C HIS A 59 7.43 -1.52 -14.58
N GLU A 60 7.86 -1.43 -15.84
CA GLU A 60 7.13 -0.69 -16.88
C GLU A 60 5.98 -1.48 -17.52
N ARG A 61 5.91 -2.80 -17.27
CA ARG A 61 4.97 -3.70 -17.96
C ARG A 61 4.30 -4.74 -17.04
N TRP A 62 4.44 -4.62 -15.73
CA TRP A 62 4.07 -5.68 -14.80
C TRP A 62 2.57 -6.00 -14.77
N TYR A 63 1.65 -5.03 -14.94
CA TYR A 63 0.23 -5.35 -15.08
C TYR A 63 -0.02 -6.15 -16.36
N ASP A 64 0.53 -5.71 -17.49
CA ASP A 64 0.31 -6.38 -18.78
C ASP A 64 0.88 -7.81 -18.76
N LEU A 65 2.02 -8.02 -18.10
CA LEU A 65 2.61 -9.35 -17.89
C LEU A 65 1.69 -10.25 -17.06
N LEU A 66 1.20 -9.76 -15.92
CA LEU A 66 0.30 -10.54 -15.08
C LEU A 66 -1.06 -10.82 -15.75
N ILE A 67 -1.58 -9.89 -16.56
CA ILE A 67 -2.80 -10.12 -17.35
C ILE A 67 -2.58 -11.20 -18.39
N CYS A 68 -1.47 -11.11 -19.12
CA CYS A 68 -1.14 -12.08 -20.17
C CYS A 68 -0.96 -13.48 -19.59
N GLU A 69 -0.25 -13.58 -18.45
CA GLU A 69 0.11 -14.87 -17.84
C GLU A 69 -1.05 -15.52 -17.07
N PHE A 70 -1.84 -14.72 -16.35
CA PHE A 70 -2.85 -15.23 -15.44
C PHE A 70 -4.29 -14.89 -15.85
N ALA A 71 -4.49 -14.37 -17.06
CA ALA A 71 -5.79 -13.97 -17.61
C ALA A 71 -6.60 -13.03 -16.69
N LEU A 72 -5.91 -12.10 -16.02
CA LEU A 72 -6.54 -11.14 -15.10
C LEU A 72 -7.34 -10.08 -15.85
N GLN A 73 -8.36 -9.54 -15.18
CA GLN A 73 -9.10 -8.39 -15.67
C GLN A 73 -8.44 -7.08 -15.21
N ASP A 74 -8.55 -6.02 -16.01
CA ASP A 74 -7.97 -4.71 -15.70
C ASP A 74 -8.40 -4.17 -14.31
N ASP A 75 -9.67 -4.41 -13.93
CA ASP A 75 -10.24 -3.96 -12.65
C ASP A 75 -9.57 -4.62 -11.42
N PHE A 76 -8.78 -5.68 -11.60
CA PHE A 76 -8.04 -6.34 -10.54
C PHE A 76 -6.94 -5.44 -9.96
N PHE A 77 -6.33 -4.58 -10.79
CA PHE A 77 -5.22 -3.69 -10.42
C PHE A 77 -5.67 -2.37 -9.79
N LYS A 78 -6.96 -2.27 -9.48
CA LYS A 78 -7.60 -1.07 -9.00
C LYS A 78 -8.05 -1.23 -7.56
N CYS A 79 -7.80 -0.22 -6.74
CA CYS A 79 -8.32 -0.11 -5.39
C CYS A 79 -9.86 0.07 -5.44
N PRO A 80 -10.64 -0.68 -4.64
CA PRO A 80 -12.10 -0.56 -4.59
C PRO A 80 -12.61 0.83 -4.15
N SER A 81 -11.77 1.61 -3.47
CA SER A 81 -12.08 3.01 -3.11
C SER A 81 -11.94 3.97 -4.30
N CYS A 82 -11.26 3.58 -5.37
CA CYS A 82 -11.08 4.40 -6.56
C CYS A 82 -12.36 4.44 -7.40
N GLN A 83 -12.90 5.65 -7.60
CA GLN A 83 -14.11 5.88 -8.40
C GLN A 83 -13.82 6.18 -9.88
N LYS A 84 -12.56 6.39 -10.27
CA LYS A 84 -12.20 6.69 -11.67
C LYS A 84 -12.49 5.48 -12.57
N LYS A 85 -12.96 5.73 -13.78
CA LYS A 85 -13.30 4.70 -14.78
C LYS A 85 -12.18 4.58 -15.83
N GLY A 86 -12.15 3.45 -16.53
CA GLY A 86 -11.19 3.17 -17.59
C GLY A 86 -10.05 2.27 -17.13
N LYS A 87 -9.13 1.98 -18.06
CA LYS A 87 -7.93 1.17 -17.82
C LYS A 87 -6.93 1.97 -16.97
N ILE A 88 -7.08 1.85 -15.66
CA ILE A 88 -6.23 2.48 -14.66
C ILE A 88 -5.94 1.48 -13.55
N GLY A 89 -4.71 1.48 -13.06
CA GLY A 89 -4.37 0.84 -11.80
C GLY A 89 -4.09 1.89 -10.72
N THR A 90 -4.03 1.40 -9.49
CA THR A 90 -3.71 2.20 -8.31
C THR A 90 -2.56 1.61 -7.50
N TYR A 91 -2.03 0.45 -7.90
CA TYR A 91 -0.95 -0.23 -7.19
C TYR A 91 0.39 0.04 -7.87
N PHE A 92 1.41 0.37 -7.08
CA PHE A 92 2.74 0.71 -7.54
C PHE A 92 3.68 -0.39 -7.08
N ILE A 93 4.64 -0.74 -7.93
CA ILE A 93 5.83 -1.48 -7.49
C ILE A 93 6.81 -0.49 -6.87
N ASN A 94 7.43 -0.86 -5.76
CA ASN A 94 8.56 -0.11 -5.23
C ASN A 94 9.74 -0.13 -6.23
N LYS A 95 10.13 1.06 -6.71
CA LYS A 95 11.17 1.23 -7.73
C LYS A 95 12.56 0.80 -7.28
N HIS A 96 12.76 0.64 -5.97
CA HIS A 96 14.03 0.25 -5.36
C HIS A 96 14.20 -1.26 -5.19
N LEU A 97 13.24 -2.06 -5.64
CA LEU A 97 13.37 -3.50 -5.64
C LEU A 97 14.39 -3.95 -6.67
N ASN A 98 15.11 -5.02 -6.30
CA ASN A 98 15.94 -5.75 -7.24
C ASN A 98 15.04 -6.59 -8.17
N SER A 99 15.61 -7.12 -9.25
CA SER A 99 14.90 -8.07 -10.11
C SER A 99 14.65 -9.43 -9.44
N LYS A 100 15.19 -9.67 -8.24
CA LYS A 100 15.01 -10.90 -7.47
C LYS A 100 14.06 -10.65 -6.30
N TRP A 101 13.39 -11.72 -5.86
CA TRP A 101 12.65 -11.70 -4.61
C TRP A 101 13.61 -11.78 -3.41
N ASP A 102 14.41 -10.73 -3.22
CA ASP A 102 15.41 -10.65 -2.15
C ASP A 102 15.39 -9.30 -1.43
N GLY A 103 15.71 -9.31 -0.14
CA GLY A 103 15.71 -8.12 0.70
C GLY A 103 15.13 -8.34 2.10
N PRO A 104 15.08 -7.27 2.91
CA PRO A 104 14.40 -7.28 4.20
C PRO A 104 12.92 -7.64 4.04
N GLY A 105 12.37 -8.45 4.95
CA GLY A 105 10.97 -8.87 4.86
C GLY A 105 9.97 -7.72 5.01
N ASP A 106 10.36 -6.66 5.72
CA ASP A 106 9.62 -5.41 5.95
C ASP A 106 9.88 -4.33 4.89
N LEU A 107 10.60 -4.67 3.81
CA LEU A 107 10.74 -3.81 2.64
C LEU A 107 9.39 -3.67 1.92
N VAL A 108 9.00 -2.44 1.58
CA VAL A 108 7.81 -2.17 0.79
C VAL A 108 7.94 -2.85 -0.58
N PHE A 109 6.95 -3.67 -0.94
CA PHE A 109 6.87 -4.34 -2.24
C PHE A 109 5.84 -3.65 -3.15
N LEU A 110 4.56 -3.68 -2.78
CA LEU A 110 3.48 -2.98 -3.48
C LEU A 110 2.81 -1.99 -2.55
N PHE A 111 2.36 -0.85 -3.09
CA PHE A 111 1.65 0.17 -2.32
C PHE A 111 0.62 0.88 -3.19
N GLU A 112 -0.28 1.65 -2.59
CA GLU A 112 -1.26 2.44 -3.34
C GLU A 112 -0.72 3.83 -3.66
N GLY A 113 -0.90 4.28 -4.91
CA GLY A 113 -0.42 5.58 -5.39
C GLY A 113 -1.39 6.27 -6.36
N GLU A 114 -0.88 7.21 -7.17
CA GLU A 114 -1.67 7.93 -8.17
C GLU A 114 -2.19 7.01 -9.29
N PHE A 115 -3.17 7.45 -10.08
CA PHE A 115 -3.72 6.63 -11.15
C PHE A 115 -2.76 6.49 -12.32
N GLY A 116 -2.51 5.24 -12.74
CA GLY A 116 -1.75 4.96 -13.94
C GLY A 116 -1.72 3.48 -14.28
N TRP A 117 -1.16 3.14 -15.44
CA TRP A 117 -0.96 1.75 -15.85
C TRP A 117 0.53 1.39 -15.71
N ASN A 118 0.84 0.18 -15.22
CA ASN A 118 2.20 -0.28 -14.92
C ASN A 118 3.03 0.72 -14.08
N GLN A 119 2.46 1.15 -12.96
CA GLN A 119 3.10 2.17 -12.14
C GLN A 119 4.18 1.57 -11.23
N TYR A 120 5.21 2.37 -10.98
CA TYR A 120 6.25 2.12 -10.00
C TYR A 120 6.67 3.46 -9.37
N GLY A 121 7.14 3.43 -8.13
CA GLY A 121 7.42 4.65 -7.39
C GLY A 121 8.18 4.43 -6.09
N ASP A 122 8.25 5.47 -5.27
CA ASP A 122 8.89 5.47 -3.95
C ASP A 122 8.02 6.11 -2.86
N ALA A 123 8.66 6.48 -1.74
CA ALA A 123 8.04 7.13 -0.59
C ALA A 123 7.24 8.40 -0.91
N ASN A 124 7.53 9.08 -2.03
CA ASN A 124 6.81 10.29 -2.43
C ASN A 124 5.52 9.99 -3.21
N ASP A 125 5.37 8.76 -3.72
CA ASP A 125 4.27 8.37 -4.60
C ASP A 125 3.12 7.67 -3.86
N ILE A 126 3.33 7.29 -2.58
CA ILE A 126 2.30 6.64 -1.76
C ILE A 126 1.17 7.62 -1.41
N LEU A 127 -0.08 7.18 -1.61
CA LEU A 127 -1.27 7.99 -1.34
C LEU A 127 -2.24 7.30 -0.37
N PRO A 128 -2.88 8.04 0.55
CA PRO A 128 -3.89 7.50 1.45
C PRO A 128 -5.24 7.33 0.72
N LEU A 129 -5.36 6.32 -0.16
CA LEU A 129 -6.58 6.07 -0.94
C LEU A 129 -7.78 5.60 -0.10
N HIS A 130 -7.54 5.25 1.16
CA HIS A 130 -8.57 4.97 2.15
C HIS A 130 -8.54 6.04 3.25
N SER A 131 -9.66 6.18 3.97
CA SER A 131 -9.77 7.17 5.07
C SER A 131 -8.60 7.03 6.07
N GLY A 132 -7.65 7.97 6.05
CA GLY A 132 -6.51 8.04 6.97
C GLY A 132 -5.32 7.11 6.69
N GLY A 133 -5.27 6.41 5.54
CA GLY A 133 -4.15 5.49 5.26
C GLY A 133 -4.26 4.71 3.96
N SER A 134 -3.35 3.75 3.80
CA SER A 134 -3.21 2.91 2.62
C SER A 134 -2.79 1.50 3.00
N HIS A 135 -3.14 0.52 2.18
CA HIS A 135 -2.55 -0.81 2.29
C HIS A 135 -1.19 -0.87 1.61
N VAL A 136 -0.23 -1.46 2.33
CA VAL A 136 1.11 -1.72 1.85
C VAL A 136 1.35 -3.22 1.93
N LEU A 137 1.80 -3.80 0.82
CA LEU A 137 2.32 -5.16 0.75
C LEU A 137 3.83 -5.09 0.97
N PHE A 138 4.33 -5.90 1.89
CA PHE A 138 5.75 -6.05 2.15
C PHE A 138 6.33 -7.27 1.45
N LEU A 139 7.65 -7.30 1.29
CA LEU A 139 8.36 -8.38 0.57
C LEU A 139 8.21 -9.75 1.24
N ASN A 140 7.94 -9.80 2.56
CA ASN A 140 7.57 -11.04 3.26
C ASN A 140 6.16 -11.57 2.92
N GLY A 141 5.40 -10.85 2.11
CA GLY A 141 4.05 -11.20 1.67
C GLY A 141 2.92 -10.74 2.59
N ASN A 142 3.23 -10.02 3.67
CA ASN A 142 2.21 -9.44 4.55
C ASN A 142 1.63 -8.16 3.95
N VAL A 143 0.32 -8.00 4.05
CA VAL A 143 -0.38 -6.75 3.73
C VAL A 143 -0.83 -6.08 5.02
N GLU A 144 -0.44 -4.82 5.21
CA GLU A 144 -0.83 -4.03 6.38
C GLU A 144 -1.48 -2.72 5.99
N PHE A 145 -2.41 -2.25 6.82
CA PHE A 145 -2.98 -0.91 6.68
C PHE A 145 -2.11 0.10 7.43
N ILE A 146 -1.37 0.90 6.69
CA ILE A 146 -0.46 1.91 7.20
C ILE A 146 -1.19 3.25 7.25
N LYS A 147 -1.16 3.91 8.40
CA LYS A 147 -1.72 5.25 8.53
C LYS A 147 -0.82 6.24 7.81
N GLN A 148 -1.42 7.32 7.30
CA GLN A 148 -0.68 8.37 6.60
C GLN A 148 0.44 8.98 7.47
N GLU A 149 0.24 9.08 8.78
CA GLU A 149 1.22 9.58 9.76
C GLU A 149 2.43 8.65 9.97
N ASP A 150 2.39 7.43 9.44
CA ASP A 150 3.44 6.42 9.55
C ASP A 150 4.13 6.12 8.20
N PHE A 151 3.79 6.84 7.12
CA PHE A 151 4.38 6.59 5.79
C PHE A 151 5.90 6.82 5.75
N ASP A 152 6.41 7.76 6.55
CA ASP A 152 7.84 8.07 6.69
C ASP A 152 8.64 6.96 7.41
N LYS A 153 7.96 6.05 8.12
CA LYS A 153 8.56 4.93 8.85
C LYS A 153 8.75 3.68 7.99
N LEU A 154 8.18 3.68 6.77
CA LEU A 154 8.27 2.54 5.86
C LEU A 154 9.68 2.36 5.31
N ILE A 155 10.08 1.11 5.10
CA ILE A 155 11.39 0.76 4.55
C ILE A 155 11.26 0.64 3.03
N TRP A 156 11.86 1.58 2.32
CA TRP A 156 11.77 1.66 0.85
C TRP A 156 12.98 1.08 0.13
N THR A 157 14.11 0.88 0.80
CA THR A 157 15.35 0.37 0.17
C THR A 157 15.96 -0.77 0.99
N SER A 158 16.52 -1.76 0.29
CA SER A 158 17.35 -2.82 0.90
C SER A 158 18.69 -2.22 1.33
N SER A 159 18.75 -1.58 2.49
CA SER A 159 20.00 -0.97 2.97
C SER A 159 21.04 -2.05 3.30
N SER A 160 21.93 -2.38 2.36
CA SER A 160 23.20 -3.04 2.65
C SER A 160 24.32 -2.00 2.85
N ASN A 161 24.11 -0.99 3.71
CA ASN A 161 25.19 -0.18 4.29
C ASN A 161 24.61 0.83 5.30
N LYS A 162 24.54 0.44 6.57
CA LYS A 162 24.85 1.40 7.63
C LYS A 162 26.36 1.54 7.62
N THR A 163 26.90 2.50 6.86
CA THR A 163 28.17 3.11 7.27
C THR A 163 27.92 3.65 8.68
N VAL A 164 28.39 2.90 9.66
CA VAL A 164 28.60 3.40 11.00
C VAL A 164 29.62 4.52 10.82
N ASP A 165 29.14 5.75 10.84
CA ASP A 165 29.99 6.92 11.02
C ASP A 165 30.63 6.79 12.41
N ASN A 166 31.74 6.05 12.47
CA ASN A 166 32.62 6.04 13.62
C ASN A 166 33.22 7.44 13.71
N GLU A 167 32.54 8.32 14.46
CA GLU A 167 33.16 9.47 15.10
C GLU A 167 34.41 8.97 15.83
N THR A 168 35.54 9.15 15.16
CA THR A 168 36.86 8.91 15.70
C THR A 168 37.07 9.96 16.78
N THR A 169 36.75 9.59 18.02
CA THR A 169 37.14 10.33 19.20
C THR A 169 38.66 10.34 19.24
N GLY A 170 39.24 11.51 18.95
CA GLY A 170 40.68 11.73 18.98
C GLY A 170 41.24 11.47 20.38
N ILE A 171 42.04 10.41 20.50
CA ILE A 171 42.89 10.19 21.67
C ILE A 171 44.10 11.13 21.52
N ASN A 172 44.06 12.23 22.26
CA ASN A 172 45.15 13.18 22.40
C ASN A 172 46.18 12.62 23.39
N ILE A 173 47.24 11.98 22.88
CA ILE A 173 48.40 11.61 23.70
C ILE A 173 49.30 12.85 23.82
N LYS A 174 49.06 13.64 24.88
CA LYS A 174 50.07 14.57 25.39
C LYS A 174 51.07 13.79 26.23
N GLY A 175 52.34 14.07 25.98
CA GLY A 175 53.47 13.30 26.48
C GLY A 175 53.71 13.41 27.98
N GLN A 176 54.57 12.51 28.45
CA GLN A 176 55.45 12.78 29.58
C GLN A 176 56.85 12.30 29.22
N SER A 177 57.74 13.29 29.10
CA SER A 177 59.16 13.16 29.29
C SER A 177 59.46 13.12 30.78
N GLN A 178 60.27 12.14 31.21
CA GLN A 178 61.37 12.28 32.15
C GLN A 178 62.21 11.00 32.13
#